data_AF-A0A674B680-F1
#
_entry.id   AF-A0A674B680-F1
#
_cell.length_a   1.000
_cell.length_b   1.000
_cell.length_c   1.000
_cell.angle_alpha   90.00
_cell.angle_beta   90.00
_cell.angle_gamma   90.00
#
_symmetry.space_group_name_H-M   'P 1'
#
loop_
_entity.id
_entity.type
_entity.pdbx_description
1 polymer ?
#
loop_
_entity_poly.entity_id
_entity_poly.type
_entity_poly.pdbx_seq_one_letter_code
_entity_poly.pdbx_strand_id
1 'polypeptide(L)'
;MKLLVCCLLAITCCVLANADNVERTMKLTEVLKELRQLNKSVEVGQSAIFLNTFFEECCFLSTLECFKKMVPHLKTKQKKLQRKVIRNLSPLTFTGVDSCSREERENKVCQGCDSYPMKDSREFVQQLESLLQKAMTRLV
;
A
#
# COMPACT_ATOMS: atom_id res chain seq x y z
N MET A 1 30.44 -4.39 -31.68
CA MET A 1 30.51 -5.02 -30.35
C MET A 1 29.79 -4.23 -29.25
N LYS A 2 30.02 -2.91 -29.11
CA LYS A 2 29.35 -2.09 -28.06
C LYS A 2 27.81 -2.11 -28.11
N LEU A 3 27.22 -2.02 -29.31
CA LEU A 3 25.76 -2.08 -29.50
C LEU A 3 25.13 -3.40 -29.06
N LEU A 4 25.78 -4.54 -29.35
CA LEU A 4 25.32 -5.87 -28.92
C LEU A 4 25.33 -6.02 -27.40
N VAL A 5 26.38 -5.52 -26.73
CA VAL A 5 26.46 -5.51 -25.26
C VAL A 5 25.37 -4.63 -24.65
N CYS A 6 25.11 -3.44 -25.22
CA CYS A 6 24.02 -2.59 -24.76
C CYS A 6 22.64 -3.24 -24.94
N CYS A 7 22.39 -3.91 -26.07
CA CYS A 7 21.13 -4.61 -26.31
C CYS A 7 20.92 -5.77 -25.33
N LEU A 8 21.96 -6.56 -25.05
CA LEU A 8 21.88 -7.67 -24.08
C LEU A 8 21.61 -7.15 -22.66
N LEU A 9 22.30 -6.07 -22.26
CA LEU A 9 22.06 -5.41 -20.97
C LEU A 9 20.63 -4.90 -20.86
N ALA A 10 20.12 -4.21 -21.90
CA ALA A 10 18.74 -3.72 -21.92
C ALA A 10 17.71 -4.85 -21.77
N ILE A 11 17.89 -5.96 -22.50
CA ILE A 11 17.01 -7.14 -22.40
C ILE A 11 17.05 -7.72 -20.99
N THR A 12 18.25 -7.89 -20.40
CA THR A 12 18.36 -8.41 -19.03
C THR A 12 17.71 -7.48 -17.99
N CYS A 13 17.84 -6.16 -18.16
CA CYS A 13 17.20 -5.18 -17.29
C CYS A 13 15.67 -5.24 -17.38
N CYS A 14 15.10 -5.37 -18.59
CA CYS A 14 13.66 -5.52 -18.77
C CYS A 14 13.12 -6.81 -18.11
N VAL A 15 13.84 -7.92 -18.25
CA VAL A 15 13.44 -9.20 -17.63
C VAL A 15 13.50 -9.11 -16.10
N LEU A 16 14.55 -8.50 -15.55
CA LEU A 16 14.70 -8.28 -14.10
C LEU A 16 13.59 -7.35 -13.54
N ALA A 17 13.31 -6.24 -14.22
CA ALA A 17 12.25 -5.31 -13.82
C ALA A 17 10.86 -5.99 -13.84
N ASN A 18 10.60 -6.81 -14.86
CA ASN A 18 9.35 -7.57 -14.94
C ASN A 18 9.23 -8.60 -13.81
N ALA A 19 10.31 -9.32 -13.49
CA ALA A 19 10.31 -10.29 -12.38
C ALA A 19 10.03 -9.62 -11.02
N ASP A 20 10.62 -8.46 -10.79
CA ASP A 20 10.44 -7.65 -9.59
C ASP A 20 8.99 -7.13 -9.46
N ASN A 21 8.36 -6.70 -10.56
CA ASN A 21 6.94 -6.31 -10.59
C ASN A 21 5.99 -7.48 -10.32
N VAL A 22 6.30 -8.68 -10.85
CA VAL A 22 5.54 -9.90 -10.57
C VAL A 22 5.62 -10.25 -9.07
N GLU A 23 6.80 -10.21 -8.47
CA GLU A 23 6.99 -10.48 -7.04
C GLU A 23 6.20 -9.48 -6.17
N ARG A 24 6.24 -8.18 -6.51
CA ARG A 24 5.46 -7.15 -5.81
C ARG A 24 3.95 -7.40 -5.92
N THR A 25 3.47 -7.73 -7.10
CA THR A 25 2.05 -8.03 -7.35
C THR A 25 1.58 -9.23 -6.53
N MET A 26 2.40 -10.29 -6.43
CA MET A 26 2.11 -11.45 -5.58
C MET A 26 2.04 -11.07 -4.10
N LYS A 27 3.02 -10.30 -3.59
CA LYS A 27 3.01 -9.81 -2.20
C LYS A 27 1.75 -8.99 -1.92
N LEU A 28 1.41 -8.05 -2.80
CA LEU A 28 0.23 -7.21 -2.65
C LEU A 28 -1.08 -8.02 -2.65
N THR A 29 -1.15 -9.06 -3.48
CA THR A 29 -2.27 -10.00 -3.50
C THR A 29 -2.40 -10.76 -2.18
N GLU A 30 -1.27 -11.17 -1.58
CA GLU A 30 -1.26 -11.81 -0.26
C GLU A 30 -1.77 -10.85 0.83
N VAL A 31 -1.30 -9.59 0.83
CA VAL A 31 -1.78 -8.56 1.78
C VAL A 31 -3.27 -8.33 1.64
N LEU A 32 -3.79 -8.22 0.42
CA LEU A 32 -5.23 -8.08 0.16
C LEU A 32 -6.03 -9.26 0.73
N LYS A 33 -5.53 -10.49 0.54
CA LYS A 33 -6.17 -11.70 1.08
C LYS A 33 -6.19 -11.69 2.61
N GLU A 34 -5.07 -11.35 3.24
CA GLU A 34 -4.95 -11.23 4.70
C GLU A 34 -5.86 -10.14 5.25
N LEU A 35 -5.92 -9.00 4.57
CA LEU A 35 -6.76 -7.86 4.97
C LEU A 35 -8.25 -8.21 4.90
N ARG A 36 -8.68 -8.91 3.85
CA ARG A 36 -10.07 -9.42 3.74
C ARG A 36 -10.41 -10.42 4.84
N GLN A 37 -9.45 -11.27 5.22
CA GLN A 37 -9.62 -12.18 6.36
C GLN A 37 -9.70 -11.42 7.68
N LEU A 38 -8.87 -10.37 7.85
CA LEU A 38 -8.90 -9.51 9.02
C LEU A 38 -10.25 -8.80 9.14
N ASN A 39 -10.79 -8.27 8.05
CA ASN A 39 -12.10 -7.60 7.99
C ASN A 39 -13.23 -8.44 8.61
N LYS A 40 -13.26 -9.74 8.31
CA LYS A 40 -14.26 -10.69 8.85
C LYS A 40 -14.17 -10.89 10.37
N SER A 41 -13.05 -10.51 10.98
CA SER A 41 -12.75 -10.73 12.40
C SER A 41 -12.75 -9.46 13.24
N VAL A 42 -12.87 -8.30 12.60
CA VAL A 42 -12.89 -6.99 13.25
C VAL A 42 -14.26 -6.76 13.89
N GLU A 43 -14.25 -6.29 15.14
CA GLU A 43 -15.48 -5.94 15.85
C GLU A 43 -16.14 -4.70 15.25
N VAL A 44 -17.46 -4.77 15.10
CA VAL A 44 -18.32 -3.73 14.53
C VAL A 44 -18.49 -2.58 15.52
N GLY A 45 -18.46 -1.33 15.07
CA GLY A 45 -18.80 -0.17 15.90
C GLY A 45 -17.63 0.47 16.64
N GLN A 46 -16.40 0.27 16.16
CA GLN A 46 -15.21 0.93 16.73
C GLN A 46 -14.69 2.03 15.83
N SER A 47 -14.30 3.14 16.43
CA SER A 47 -13.67 4.27 15.77
C SER A 47 -12.23 3.92 15.34
N ALA A 48 -12.01 3.76 14.04
CA ALA A 48 -10.72 3.78 13.37
C ALA A 48 -10.58 5.09 12.57
N ILE A 49 -9.36 5.61 12.47
CA ILE A 49 -9.09 6.87 11.75
C ILE A 49 -9.32 6.67 10.25
N PHE A 50 -10.13 7.53 9.64
CA PHE A 50 -10.33 7.61 8.20
C PHE A 50 -9.03 8.02 7.53
N LEU A 51 -8.85 7.71 6.26
CA LEU A 51 -8.00 8.50 5.39
C LEU A 51 -8.89 8.85 4.22
N ASN A 52 -9.09 10.15 3.98
CA ASN A 52 -9.87 10.58 2.84
C ASN A 52 -9.09 10.11 1.60
N THR A 53 -9.65 9.14 0.89
CA THR A 53 -9.07 8.51 -0.30
C THR A 53 -9.09 9.45 -1.52
N PHE A 54 -8.91 10.75 -1.28
CA PHE A 54 -8.40 11.63 -2.31
C PHE A 54 -6.93 11.30 -2.47
N PHE A 55 -6.68 10.43 -3.44
CA PHE A 55 -5.40 10.28 -4.10
C PHE A 55 -4.98 11.66 -4.62
N GLU A 56 -4.42 12.50 -3.77
CA GLU A 56 -3.42 13.43 -4.26
C GLU A 56 -2.25 12.54 -4.66
N GLU A 57 -1.94 12.49 -5.96
CA GLU A 57 -1.18 11.41 -6.60
C GLU A 57 0.24 11.19 -6.04
N CYS A 58 0.69 12.05 -5.12
CA CYS A 58 2.00 12.01 -4.45
C CYS A 58 1.94 11.66 -2.96
N CYS A 59 0.76 11.45 -2.38
CA CYS A 59 0.58 11.19 -0.95
C CYS A 59 0.26 9.74 -0.61
N PHE A 60 0.41 8.81 -1.56
CA PHE A 60 0.09 7.40 -1.36
C PHE A 60 0.93 6.77 -0.25
N LEU A 61 2.26 6.98 -0.23
CA LEU A 61 3.12 6.43 0.84
C LEU A 61 2.79 7.03 2.22
N SER A 62 2.52 8.33 2.29
CA SER A 62 2.08 8.99 3.55
C SER A 62 0.76 8.40 4.04
N THR A 63 -0.19 8.24 3.12
CA THR A 63 -1.50 7.64 3.38
C THR A 63 -1.37 6.19 3.87
N LEU A 64 -0.54 5.38 3.21
CA LEU A 64 -0.27 4.00 3.59
C LEU A 64 0.34 3.89 4.99
N GLU A 65 1.27 4.78 5.33
CA GLU A 65 1.89 4.82 6.65
C GLU A 65 0.86 5.15 7.73
N CYS A 66 -0.09 6.04 7.45
CA CYS A 66 -1.21 6.30 8.36
C CYS A 66 -2.09 5.06 8.54
N PHE A 67 -2.47 4.36 7.47
CA PHE A 67 -3.20 3.10 7.59
C PHE A 67 -2.42 2.09 8.45
N LYS A 68 -1.13 1.91 8.20
CA LYS A 68 -0.28 0.99 8.94
C LYS A 68 -0.22 1.30 10.44
N LYS A 69 -0.14 2.58 10.82
CA LYS A 69 -0.23 3.03 12.23
C LYS A 69 -1.59 2.73 12.86
N MET A 70 -2.65 2.67 12.06
CA MET A 70 -4.01 2.45 12.53
C MET A 70 -4.44 0.99 12.62
N VAL A 71 -3.85 0.09 11.82
CA VAL A 71 -4.14 -1.35 11.90
C VAL A 71 -4.01 -1.92 13.32
N PRO A 72 -2.99 -1.59 14.15
CA PRO A 72 -2.90 -2.03 15.55
C PRO A 72 -4.12 -1.71 16.43
N HIS A 73 -4.82 -0.61 16.13
CA HIS A 73 -5.96 -0.13 16.92
C HIS A 73 -7.25 -0.88 16.62
N LEU A 74 -7.29 -1.69 15.55
CA LEU A 74 -8.42 -2.57 15.28
C LEU A 74 -8.57 -3.63 16.40
N LYS A 75 -9.74 -3.71 17.04
CA LYS A 75 -10.03 -4.86 17.90
C LYS A 75 -10.46 -6.04 17.04
N THR A 76 -9.68 -7.09 17.18
CA THR A 76 -9.89 -8.39 16.55
C THR A 76 -9.34 -9.45 17.48
N LYS A 77 -9.97 -10.63 17.45
CA LYS A 77 -9.45 -11.84 18.12
C LYS A 77 -8.25 -12.43 17.36
N GLN A 78 -8.04 -12.08 16.09
CA GLN A 78 -6.98 -12.59 15.23
C GLN A 78 -5.69 -11.75 15.30
N LYS A 79 -5.08 -11.65 16.50
CA LYS A 79 -3.86 -10.84 16.71
C LYS A 79 -2.67 -11.27 15.86
N LYS A 80 -2.54 -12.57 15.53
CA LYS A 80 -1.49 -13.06 14.63
C LYS A 80 -1.66 -12.52 13.20
N LEU A 81 -2.90 -12.55 12.69
CA LEU A 81 -3.22 -12.03 11.35
C LEU A 81 -3.02 -10.51 11.29
N GLN A 82 -3.45 -9.79 12.33
CA GLN A 82 -3.24 -8.34 12.45
C GLN A 82 -1.74 -7.97 12.34
N ARG A 83 -0.86 -8.68 13.04
CA ARG A 83 0.60 -8.46 12.94
C ARG A 83 1.15 -8.80 11.56
N LYS A 84 0.60 -9.82 10.89
CA LYS A 84 1.00 -10.22 9.53
C LYS A 84 0.68 -9.09 8.53
N VAL A 85 -0.54 -8.54 8.59
CA VAL A 85 -0.96 -7.39 7.79
C VAL A 85 -0.02 -6.19 8.02
N ILE A 86 0.25 -5.82 9.28
CA ILE A 86 1.15 -4.68 9.59
C ILE A 86 2.55 -4.87 8.98
N ARG A 87 3.10 -6.08 9.09
CA ARG A 87 4.43 -6.41 8.55
C ARG A 87 4.45 -6.29 7.02
N ASN A 88 3.39 -6.73 6.37
CA ASN A 88 3.34 -6.79 4.92
C ASN A 88 2.94 -5.45 4.26
N LEU A 89 2.34 -4.52 5.01
CA LEU A 89 2.15 -3.11 4.63
C LEU A 89 3.47 -2.30 4.62
N SER A 90 4.62 -2.95 4.44
CA SER A 90 5.91 -2.27 4.35
C SER A 90 5.95 -1.34 3.14
N PRO A 91 6.41 -0.07 3.28
CA PRO A 91 6.56 0.86 2.16
C PRO A 91 7.39 0.30 0.99
N LEU A 92 8.34 -0.60 1.27
CA LEU A 92 9.17 -1.26 0.26
C LEU A 92 8.34 -2.07 -0.76
N THR A 93 7.21 -2.63 -0.34
CA THR A 93 6.27 -3.36 -1.22
C THR A 93 5.63 -2.43 -2.26
N PHE A 94 5.66 -1.11 -2.02
CA PHE A 94 4.98 -0.09 -2.82
C PHE A 94 5.93 0.90 -3.49
N THR A 95 7.22 0.62 -3.47
CA THR A 95 8.22 1.40 -4.22
C THR A 95 7.86 1.38 -5.71
N GLY A 96 7.69 2.56 -6.33
CA GLY A 96 7.27 2.68 -7.74
C GLY A 96 5.76 2.81 -7.97
N VAL A 97 4.92 2.74 -6.93
CA VAL A 97 3.47 3.00 -7.03
C VAL A 97 3.16 4.50 -7.17
N ASP A 98 4.01 5.34 -6.59
CA ASP A 98 3.91 6.80 -6.71
C ASP A 98 4.30 7.22 -8.12
N SER A 99 3.37 7.82 -8.85
CA SER A 99 3.61 8.40 -10.18
C SER A 99 4.38 9.73 -10.12
N CYS A 100 4.62 10.25 -8.92
CA CYS A 100 5.22 11.57 -8.75
C CYS A 100 6.74 11.56 -8.85
N SER A 101 7.26 12.58 -9.51
CA SER A 101 8.68 12.93 -9.51
C SER A 101 9.16 13.26 -8.09
N ARG A 102 10.49 13.38 -7.93
CA ARG A 102 11.09 13.78 -6.65
C ARG A 102 10.68 15.20 -6.27
N GLU A 103 10.66 16.10 -7.24
CA GLU A 103 10.31 17.52 -7.06
C GLU A 103 8.83 17.70 -6.66
N GLU A 104 7.91 16.95 -7.26
CA GLU A 104 6.50 16.97 -6.85
C GLU A 104 6.31 16.46 -5.42
N ARG A 105 7.10 15.47 -4.98
CA ARG A 105 7.06 14.98 -3.60
C ARG A 105 7.62 15.97 -2.59
N GLU A 106 8.67 16.69 -2.95
CA GLU A 106 9.26 17.72 -2.09
C GLU A 106 8.34 18.94 -1.94
N ASN A 107 7.57 19.28 -2.98
CA ASN A 107 6.69 20.44 -3.00
C ASN A 107 5.24 20.14 -2.53
N LYS A 108 4.83 18.87 -2.48
CA LYS A 108 3.47 18.49 -2.07
C LYS A 108 3.40 18.26 -0.56
N VAL A 109 2.61 19.09 0.11
CA VAL A 109 2.29 18.92 1.54
C VAL A 109 1.17 17.89 1.69
N CYS A 110 1.52 16.67 2.10
CA CYS A 110 0.55 15.64 2.44
C CYS A 110 -0.05 15.88 3.83
N GLN A 111 -1.35 15.61 3.96
CA GLN A 111 -2.05 15.68 5.23
C GLN A 111 -1.50 14.65 6.24
N GLY A 112 -1.41 15.05 7.52
CA GLY A 112 -1.00 14.17 8.60
C GLY A 112 -2.10 13.19 9.00
N CYS A 113 -1.75 12.08 9.64
CA CYS A 113 -2.75 11.05 10.01
C CYS A 113 -3.84 11.59 10.95
N ASP A 114 -3.53 12.62 11.75
CA ASP A 114 -4.44 13.20 12.74
C ASP A 114 -5.48 14.15 12.11
N SER A 115 -5.29 14.57 10.85
CA SER A 115 -6.25 15.46 10.18
C SER A 115 -7.49 14.74 9.63
N TYR A 116 -7.56 13.42 9.76
CA TYR A 116 -8.67 12.65 9.23
C TYR A 116 -9.69 12.26 10.31
N PRO A 117 -11.00 12.33 10.00
CA PRO A 117 -12.06 12.00 10.96
C PRO A 117 -12.03 10.54 11.40
N MET A 118 -12.47 10.23 12.62
CA MET A 118 -12.65 8.84 13.04
C MET A 118 -13.98 8.26 12.49
N LYS A 119 -13.95 7.04 11.96
CA LYS A 119 -15.10 6.30 11.42
C LYS A 119 -15.05 4.81 11.80
N ASP A 120 -16.03 4.01 11.37
CA ASP A 120 -16.14 2.59 11.73
C ASP A 120 -14.94 1.74 11.24
N SER A 121 -14.59 0.74 12.04
CA SER A 121 -13.48 -0.19 11.83
C SER A 121 -13.59 -0.99 10.53
N ARG A 122 -14.81 -1.30 10.04
CA ARG A 122 -14.98 -1.95 8.73
C ARG A 122 -14.74 -0.98 7.59
N GLU A 123 -15.21 0.26 7.71
CA GLU A 123 -15.00 1.30 6.71
C GLU A 123 -13.50 1.57 6.55
N PHE A 124 -12.74 1.61 7.65
CA PHE A 124 -11.28 1.65 7.61
C PHE A 124 -10.65 0.53 6.78
N VAL A 125 -11.05 -0.73 7.03
CA VAL A 125 -10.49 -1.88 6.32
C VAL A 125 -10.86 -1.85 4.83
N GLN A 126 -12.08 -1.41 4.49
CA GLN A 126 -12.52 -1.23 3.10
C GLN A 126 -11.71 -0.16 2.37
N GLN A 127 -11.40 0.96 3.03
CA GLN A 127 -10.59 2.02 2.43
C GLN A 127 -9.14 1.59 2.22
N LEU A 128 -8.55 0.86 3.18
CA LEU A 128 -7.23 0.26 3.00
C LEU A 128 -7.25 -0.76 1.84
N GLU A 129 -8.29 -1.57 1.72
CA GLU A 129 -8.43 -2.49 0.58
C GLU A 129 -8.45 -1.72 -0.75
N SER A 130 -9.23 -0.65 -0.84
CA SER A 130 -9.30 0.21 -2.03
C SER A 130 -7.95 0.85 -2.38
N LEU A 131 -7.22 1.34 -1.37
CA LEU A 131 -5.86 1.89 -1.53
C LEU A 131 -4.91 0.85 -2.15
N LEU A 132 -4.90 -0.37 -1.61
CA LEU A 132 -4.04 -1.45 -2.08
C LEU A 132 -4.44 -1.94 -3.47
N GLN A 133 -5.73 -1.99 -3.80
CA GLN A 133 -6.19 -2.32 -5.16
C GLN A 133 -5.71 -1.31 -6.20
N LYS A 134 -5.78 -0.02 -5.89
CA LYS A 134 -5.26 1.05 -6.76
C LYS A 134 -3.73 0.97 -6.90
N ALA A 135 -3.00 0.62 -5.84
CA ALA A 135 -1.57 0.35 -5.94
C ALA A 135 -1.28 -0.79 -6.92
N MET A 136 -2.09 -1.85 -6.88
CA MET A 136 -1.95 -3.01 -7.76
C MET A 136 -2.15 -2.62 -9.23
N THR A 137 -3.15 -1.78 -9.54
CA THR A 137 -3.37 -1.29 -10.91
C THR A 137 -2.25 -0.41 -11.47
N ARG A 138 -1.34 0.09 -10.62
CA ARG A 138 -0.18 0.87 -11.06
C ARG A 138 1.10 0.03 -11.21
N LEU A 139 1.13 -1.19 -10.67
CA LEU A 139 2.27 -2.11 -10.74
C LEU A 139 2.15 -3.13 -11.89
N VAL A 140 0.92 -3.35 -12.39
CA VAL A 140 0.59 -4.17 -13.56
C VAL A 140 0.63 -3.31 -14.81
#